data_AF-A0A6C1SM35-F1
#
_entry.id   AF-A0A6C1SM35-F1
#
_cell.length_a   1.000
_cell.length_b   1.000
_cell.length_c   1.000
_cell.angle_alpha   90.00
_cell.angle_beta   90.00
_cell.angle_gamma   90.00
#
_symmetry.space_group_name_H-M   'P 1'
#
loop_
_entity.id
_entity.type
_entity.pdbx_description
1 polymer ?
#
loop_
_entity_poly.entity_id
_entity_poly.type
_entity_poly.pdbx_seq_one_letter_code
_entity_poly.pdbx_strand_id
1 'polypeptide(L)'
;MPAARFTDDELTLFLDWFERTPSWSRWQRRTGDHGEDVIELSVDGRRPRSLRIARCDSYGYMVTGFDGWALTVCDSFDEVMAILSRFRPARGADAGIRDRETVPLAG
;
A
#
# COMPACT_ATOMS: atom_id res chain seq x y z
N MET A 1 8.08 -23.59 -2.48
CA MET A 1 7.51 -23.57 -1.12
C MET A 1 6.12 -22.96 -1.25
N PRO A 2 5.07 -23.54 -0.65
CA PRO A 2 3.75 -22.89 -0.65
C PRO A 2 3.88 -21.53 0.04
N ALA A 3 3.26 -20.49 -0.51
CA ALA A 3 3.36 -19.17 0.09
C ALA A 3 2.63 -19.10 1.44
N ALA A 4 3.24 -18.43 2.40
CA ALA A 4 2.69 -18.15 3.71
C ALA A 4 1.31 -17.48 3.62
N ARG A 5 0.37 -17.89 4.47
CA ARG A 5 -0.96 -17.26 4.57
C ARG A 5 -1.09 -16.36 5.79
N PHE A 6 -1.92 -15.33 5.69
CA PHE A 6 -2.32 -14.56 6.85
C PHE A 6 -3.14 -15.43 7.80
N THR A 7 -2.80 -15.39 9.09
CA THR A 7 -3.57 -16.05 10.15
C THR A 7 -4.84 -15.27 10.48
N ASP A 8 -5.77 -15.91 11.18
CA ASP A 8 -7.01 -15.26 11.63
C ASP A 8 -6.72 -14.10 12.60
N ASP A 9 -5.70 -14.23 13.45
CA ASP A 9 -5.27 -13.17 14.36
C ASP A 9 -4.72 -11.95 13.61
N GLU A 10 -3.93 -12.18 12.55
CA GLU A 10 -3.40 -11.10 11.70
C GLU A 10 -4.53 -10.39 10.95
N LEU A 11 -5.50 -11.14 10.44
CA LEU A 11 -6.66 -10.55 9.77
C LEU A 11 -7.53 -9.75 10.74
N THR A 12 -7.72 -10.25 11.96
CA THR A 12 -8.44 -9.54 13.02
C THR A 12 -7.73 -8.22 13.34
N LEU A 13 -6.41 -8.24 13.50
CA LEU A 13 -5.62 -7.02 13.72
C LEU A 13 -5.75 -6.04 12.55
N PHE A 14 -5.65 -6.53 11.31
CA PHE A 14 -5.81 -5.69 10.12
C PHE A 14 -7.19 -4.99 10.09
N LEU A 15 -8.27 -5.73 10.39
CA LEU A 15 -9.63 -5.20 10.41
C LEU A 15 -9.80 -4.12 11.48
N ASP A 16 -9.28 -4.35 12.70
CA ASP A 16 -9.28 -3.35 13.77
C ASP A 16 -8.59 -2.05 13.34
N TRP A 17 -7.46 -2.16 12.64
CA TRP A 17 -6.75 -0.99 12.10
C TRP A 17 -7.50 -0.31 10.96
N PHE A 18 -8.16 -1.08 10.09
CA PHE A 18 -8.97 -0.57 8.99
C PHE A 18 -10.13 0.28 9.50
N GLU A 19 -10.83 -0.18 10.53
CA GLU A 19 -11.92 0.58 11.14
C GLU A 19 -11.45 1.89 11.82
N ARG A 20 -10.23 1.88 12.36
CA ARG A 20 -9.67 3.02 13.11
C ARG A 20 -8.89 4.01 12.26
N THR A 21 -8.62 3.70 10.99
CA THR A 21 -7.77 4.52 10.11
C THR A 21 -8.60 5.21 9.03
N PRO A 22 -9.00 6.49 9.21
CA PRO A 22 -9.97 7.15 8.32
C PRO A 22 -9.51 7.32 6.87
N SER A 23 -8.21 7.25 6.61
CA SER A 23 -7.66 7.33 5.26
C SER A 23 -7.70 5.99 4.51
N TRP A 24 -8.10 4.89 5.15
CA TRP A 24 -8.25 3.59 4.49
C TRP A 24 -9.69 3.43 4.06
N SER A 25 -9.92 3.19 2.77
CA SER A 25 -11.27 3.29 2.20
C SER A 25 -11.82 1.99 1.66
N ARG A 26 -10.95 1.11 1.17
CA ARG A 26 -11.33 -0.20 0.68
C ARG A 26 -10.17 -1.16 0.84
N TRP A 27 -10.47 -2.43 1.01
CA TRP A 27 -9.46 -3.46 0.89
C TRP A 27 -10.04 -4.71 0.22
N GLN A 28 -9.15 -5.60 -0.19
CA GLN A 28 -9.48 -6.94 -0.65
C GLN A 28 -8.35 -7.91 -0.30
N ARG A 29 -8.70 -9.17 -0.07
CA ARG A 29 -7.74 -10.28 0.01
C ARG A 29 -7.74 -11.03 -1.31
N ARG A 30 -6.57 -11.32 -1.86
CA ARG A 30 -6.43 -12.10 -3.09
C ARG A 30 -5.15 -12.92 -3.08
N THR A 31 -5.10 -13.89 -3.97
CA THR A 31 -3.87 -14.60 -4.27
C THR A 31 -3.02 -13.76 -5.24
N GLY A 32 -1.74 -13.57 -4.91
CA GLY A 32 -0.74 -12.93 -5.76
C GLY A 32 -0.33 -13.79 -6.94
N ASP A 33 0.45 -13.21 -7.86
CA ASP A 33 0.84 -13.86 -9.11
C ASP A 33 1.79 -15.05 -8.90
N HIS A 34 2.43 -15.16 -7.73
CA HIS A 34 3.26 -16.31 -7.35
C HIS A 34 2.63 -17.15 -6.24
N GLY A 35 1.33 -17.00 -6.01
CA GLY A 35 0.57 -17.79 -5.03
C GLY A 35 0.56 -17.19 -3.62
N GLU A 36 1.07 -15.98 -3.43
CA GLU A 36 1.10 -15.31 -2.13
C GLU A 36 -0.29 -14.94 -1.64
N ASP A 37 -0.50 -14.96 -0.33
CA ASP A 37 -1.69 -14.38 0.26
C ASP A 37 -1.48 -12.87 0.41
N VAL A 38 -2.28 -12.07 -0.29
CA VAL A 38 -2.10 -10.63 -0.42
C VAL A 38 -3.32 -9.87 0.09
N ILE A 39 -3.07 -8.90 0.97
CA ILE A 39 -4.03 -7.85 1.32
C ILE A 39 -3.70 -6.63 0.47
N GLU A 40 -4.67 -6.20 -0.34
CA GLU A 40 -4.59 -4.97 -1.12
C GLU A 40 -5.51 -3.91 -0.50
N LEU A 41 -4.93 -2.79 -0.12
CA LEU A 41 -5.55 -1.72 0.65
C LEU A 41 -5.52 -0.42 -0.14
N SER A 42 -6.69 0.16 -0.38
CA SER A 42 -6.86 1.50 -0.93
C SER A 42 -6.77 2.56 0.17
N VAL A 43 -5.95 3.57 -0.09
CA VAL A 43 -5.77 4.74 0.76
C VAL A 43 -6.28 5.99 0.05
N ASP A 44 -7.19 6.68 0.70
CA ASP A 44 -7.81 7.92 0.23
C ASP A 44 -6.84 9.10 0.26
N GLY A 45 -6.97 9.93 -0.76
CA GLY A 45 -6.21 11.15 -0.95
C GLY A 45 -6.53 11.81 -2.28
N ARG A 46 -5.89 12.95 -2.57
CA ARG A 46 -6.06 13.66 -3.86
C ARG A 46 -5.74 12.78 -5.07
N ARG A 47 -4.87 11.80 -4.90
CA ARG A 47 -4.66 10.66 -5.80
C ARG A 47 -4.83 9.39 -4.97
N PRO A 48 -5.91 8.60 -5.17
CA PRO A 48 -6.06 7.31 -4.50
C PRO A 48 -4.85 6.43 -4.76
N ARG A 49 -4.37 5.74 -3.72
CA ARG A 49 -3.21 4.83 -3.82
C ARG A 49 -3.58 3.47 -3.27
N SER A 50 -2.89 2.45 -3.77
CA SER A 50 -3.02 1.06 -3.34
C SER A 50 -1.72 0.65 -2.66
N LEU A 51 -1.87 0.00 -1.51
CA LEU A 51 -0.81 -0.65 -0.76
C LEU A 51 -1.05 -2.16 -0.86
N ARG A 52 0.01 -2.94 -1.05
CA ARG A 52 -0.07 -4.40 -1.04
C ARG A 52 0.78 -4.96 0.07
N ILE A 53 0.22 -5.91 0.80
CA ILE A 53 0.86 -6.58 1.92
C ILE A 53 0.83 -8.07 1.63
N ALA A 54 1.99 -8.70 1.62
CA ALA A 54 2.14 -10.14 1.45
C ALA A 54 2.94 -10.71 2.61
N ARG A 55 2.60 -11.93 3.04
CA ARG A 55 3.39 -12.67 4.01
C ARG A 55 4.48 -13.47 3.29
N CYS A 56 5.69 -13.46 3.84
CA CYS A 56 6.82 -14.21 3.31
C CYS A 56 7.42 -15.11 4.40
N ASP A 57 7.43 -16.42 4.17
CA ASP A 57 7.88 -17.42 5.17
C ASP A 57 9.29 -17.18 5.71
N SER A 58 10.16 -16.55 4.91
CA SER A 58 11.58 -16.35 5.26
C SER A 58 11.91 -14.95 5.78
N TYR A 59 11.01 -13.98 5.61
CA TYR A 59 11.32 -12.56 5.80
C TYR A 59 10.17 -11.77 6.45
N GLY A 60 9.25 -12.44 7.16
CA GLY A 60 8.12 -11.76 7.82
C GLY A 60 7.08 -11.25 6.83
N TYR A 61 6.94 -9.93 6.70
CA TYR A 61 5.96 -9.30 5.80
C TYR A 61 6.64 -8.38 4.80
N MET A 62 6.16 -8.46 3.56
CA MET A 62 6.51 -7.51 2.51
C MET A 62 5.35 -6.55 2.29
N VAL A 63 5.66 -5.27 2.33
CA VAL A 63 4.74 -4.20 1.97
C VAL A 63 5.25 -3.56 0.69
N THR A 64 4.36 -3.14 -0.21
CA THR A 64 4.73 -2.34 -1.38
C THR A 64 3.77 -1.16 -1.54
N GLY A 65 4.33 0.02 -1.82
CA GLY A 65 3.62 1.22 -2.25
C GLY A 65 3.82 1.51 -3.74
N PHE A 66 3.01 2.42 -4.28
CA PHE A 66 2.89 2.74 -5.71
C PHE A 66 4.24 2.89 -6.46
N ASP A 67 4.24 2.39 -7.71
CA ASP A 67 5.34 2.32 -8.72
C ASP A 67 6.41 1.23 -8.50
N GLY A 68 6.19 0.32 -7.54
CA GLY A 68 6.88 -0.97 -7.51
C GLY A 68 8.09 -1.07 -6.59
N TRP A 69 8.42 -0.05 -5.79
CA TRP A 69 9.59 -0.12 -4.90
C TRP A 69 9.40 0.68 -3.60
N ALA A 70 8.70 0.09 -2.63
CA ALA A 70 8.86 0.46 -1.23
C ALA A 70 8.75 -0.83 -0.41
N LEU A 71 9.84 -1.61 -0.39
CA LEU A 71 9.96 -2.83 0.40
C LEU A 71 10.28 -2.43 1.83
N THR A 72 9.33 -2.61 2.74
CA THR A 72 9.62 -2.66 4.17
C THR A 72 9.49 -4.10 4.61
N VAL A 73 10.57 -4.64 5.19
CA VAL A 73 10.59 -5.92 5.90
C VAL A 73 10.37 -5.62 7.36
N CYS A 74 9.31 -6.18 7.94
CA CYS A 74 9.00 -6.05 9.36
C CYS A 74 9.00 -7.44 10.01
N ASP A 75 9.47 -7.51 11.25
CA ASP A 75 9.51 -8.76 12.02
C ASP A 75 8.13 -9.10 12.63
N SER A 76 7.20 -8.13 12.66
CA SER A 76 5.83 -8.34 13.16
C SER A 76 4.78 -7.61 12.32
N PHE A 77 3.56 -8.15 12.32
CA PHE A 77 2.44 -7.57 11.58
C PHE A 77 1.95 -6.24 12.17
N ASP A 78 2.07 -6.07 13.49
CA ASP A 78 1.72 -4.81 14.15
C ASP A 78 2.60 -3.65 13.68
N GLU A 79 3.90 -3.93 13.51
CA GLU A 79 4.86 -2.96 13.00
C GLU A 79 4.55 -2.55 11.55
N VAL A 80 4.07 -3.50 10.72
CA VAL A 80 3.53 -3.22 9.39
C VAL A 80 2.36 -2.24 9.47
N MET A 81 1.38 -2.51 10.33
CA MET A 81 0.20 -1.65 10.50
C MET A 81 0.59 -0.25 10.99
N ALA A 82 1.52 -0.16 11.95
CA ALA A 82 2.03 1.09 12.47
C ALA A 82 2.73 1.93 11.37
N ILE A 83 3.46 1.31 10.46
CA ILE A 83 4.09 1.99 9.31
C ILE A 83 3.03 2.43 8.31
N LEU A 84 2.09 1.55 7.97
CA LEU A 84 1.05 1.83 6.97
C LEU A 84 0.06 2.90 7.41
N SER A 85 -0.28 2.96 8.70
CA SER A 85 -1.17 4.01 9.23
C SER A 85 -0.56 5.42 9.13
N ARG A 86 0.77 5.51 9.07
CA ARG A 86 1.51 6.78 8.90
C ARG A 86 1.60 7.22 7.45
N PHE A 87 1.28 6.37 6.48
CA PHE A 87 1.23 6.76 5.07
C PHE A 87 0.10 7.76 4.85
N ARG A 88 0.46 9.04 4.92
CA ARG A 88 -0.36 10.17 4.47
C ARG A 88 0.07 10.49 3.04
N PRO A 89 -0.84 10.56 2.05
CA PRO A 89 -0.47 11.13 0.76
C PRO A 89 0.08 12.55 0.98
N ALA A 90 1.30 12.80 0.49
CA ALA A 90 1.97 14.08 0.69
C ALA A 90 1.07 15.24 0.26
N ARG A 91 0.73 16.14 1.19
CA ARG A 91 0.21 17.46 0.84
C ARG A 91 1.35 18.24 0.19
N GLY A 92 1.40 18.27 -1.14
CA GLY A 92 2.17 19.29 -1.87
C GLY A 92 3.24 18.85 -2.88
N ALA A 93 3.38 17.57 -3.25
CA ALA A 93 4.35 17.17 -4.29
C ALA A 93 3.85 17.41 -5.74
N ASP A 94 3.10 18.50 -5.99
CA ASP A 94 2.67 18.88 -7.34
C ASP A 94 2.55 20.41 -7.52
N ALA A 95 3.35 21.17 -6.77
CA ALA A 95 3.65 22.55 -7.16
C ALA A 95 4.79 22.52 -8.19
N GLY A 96 4.49 22.20 -9.46
CA GLY A 96 5.54 22.27 -10.48
C GLY A 96 5.36 21.56 -11.81
N ILE A 97 4.15 21.33 -12.32
CA ILE A 97 3.97 21.18 -13.77
C ILE A 97 2.97 22.24 -14.20
N ARG A 98 3.45 23.50 -14.21
CA ARG A 98 2.79 24.57 -14.96
C ARG A 98 3.14 24.35 -16.43
N ASP A 99 2.10 24.09 -17.21
CA ASP A 99 1.92 24.50 -18.59
C ASP A 99 3.22 24.91 -19.31
N ARG A 100 3.86 23.95 -20.00
CA ARG A 100 4.64 24.34 -21.16
C ARG A 100 3.65 24.76 -22.22
N GLU A 101 3.59 26.07 -22.44
CA GLU A 101 3.05 26.70 -23.64
C GLU A 101 3.34 25.83 -24.87
N THR A 102 2.28 25.28 -25.46
CA THR A 102 2.31 24.97 -26.88
C THR A 102 2.36 26.30 -27.62
N VAL A 103 3.58 26.71 -27.97
CA VAL A 103 3.84 27.77 -28.94
C VAL A 103 3.16 27.38 -30.27
N PRO A 104 2.31 28.22 -30.87
CA PRO A 104 1.79 27.95 -32.20
C PRO A 104 2.94 28.11 -33.20
N LEU A 105 3.24 27.04 -33.95
CA LEU A 105 4.10 27.11 -35.13
C LEU A 105 3.37 27.91 -36.21
N ALA A 106 3.69 29.21 -36.30
CA ALA A 106 3.45 30.03 -37.48
C ALA A 106 4.76 30.09 -38.28
N GLY A 107 4.71 29.68 -39.55
CA GLY A 107 5.84 29.69 -40.49
C GLY A 107 5.72 28.61 -41.55
#